data_AF-A0A318CY11-F1
#
_entry.id   AF-A0A318CY11-F1
#
_cell.length_a   1.000
_cell.length_b   1.000
_cell.length_c   1.000
_cell.angle_alpha   90.00
_cell.angle_beta   90.00
_cell.angle_gamma   90.00
#
_symmetry.space_group_name_H-M   'P 1'
#
loop_
_entity.id
_entity.type
_entity.pdbx_description
1 polymer ?
#
loop_
_entity_poly.entity_id
_entity_poly.type
_entity_poly.pdbx_seq_one_letter_code
_entity_poly.pdbx_strand_id
1 'polypeptide(L)'
;MDEKQKAKDEAAEAAKKTEDGGGGTTDDKARIKELEKENKELKQQVLTLQKQVEEMEAEQKAAANHARAQKLLSKVEKHGITFESDEDRTNELTRLAGLSDDAFSATEDAFDRMIKADAEKAKNGGKKQAKADDKRDDPPLRSDAGVRPRDVDDGKKSLEDKLKNGFMAAYHQRVGLTTGEPVQTN
;
A
#
# COMPACT_ATOMS: atom_id res chain seq x y z
N MET A 1 -3.45 -2.09 92.98
CA MET A 1 -2.64 -2.50 91.82
C MET A 1 -3.63 -2.72 90.67
N ASP A 2 -4.42 -1.71 90.28
CA ASP A 2 -5.72 -2.01 89.62
C ASP A 2 -6.16 -1.01 88.54
N GLU A 3 -5.23 -0.27 87.93
CA GLU A 3 -5.56 0.59 86.77
C GLU A 3 -4.99 0.04 85.45
N LYS A 4 -3.89 -0.71 85.50
CA LYS A 4 -3.28 -1.32 84.30
C LYS A 4 -3.95 -2.59 83.80
N GLN A 5 -4.76 -3.27 84.64
CA GLN A 5 -5.53 -4.45 84.22
C GLN A 5 -6.88 -4.05 83.59
N LYS A 6 -7.52 -2.99 84.08
CA LYS A 6 -8.81 -2.51 83.54
C LYS A 6 -8.70 -2.02 82.08
N ALA A 7 -7.60 -1.36 81.73
CA ALA A 7 -7.35 -0.92 80.36
C ALA A 7 -7.00 -2.06 79.37
N LYS A 8 -6.58 -3.23 79.87
CA LYS A 8 -6.27 -4.40 79.02
C LYS A 8 -7.51 -5.21 78.69
N ASP A 9 -8.47 -5.31 79.60
CA ASP A 9 -9.74 -6.02 79.35
C ASP A 9 -10.70 -5.20 78.47
N GLU A 10 -10.70 -3.87 78.57
CA GLU A 10 -11.52 -3.00 77.71
C GLU A 10 -11.00 -2.94 76.26
N ALA A 11 -9.68 -3.08 76.07
CA ALA A 11 -9.08 -3.21 74.74
C ALA A 11 -9.25 -4.62 74.12
N ALA A 12 -9.39 -5.67 74.95
CA ALA A 12 -9.63 -7.03 74.47
C ALA A 12 -11.10 -7.30 74.12
N GLU A 13 -12.06 -6.59 74.74
CA GLU A 13 -13.48 -6.73 74.40
C GLU A 13 -13.89 -5.90 73.17
N ALA A 14 -13.23 -4.76 72.92
CA ALA A 14 -13.42 -3.95 71.71
C ALA A 14 -12.83 -4.60 70.44
N ALA A 15 -11.81 -5.46 70.58
CA ALA A 15 -11.21 -6.19 69.46
C ALA A 15 -11.99 -7.47 69.07
N LYS A 16 -13.03 -7.85 69.82
CA LYS A 16 -13.87 -9.02 69.52
C LYS A 16 -15.21 -8.68 68.87
N LYS A 17 -15.40 -7.42 68.43
CA LYS A 17 -16.58 -6.96 67.67
C LYS A 17 -16.21 -6.19 66.41
N THR A 18 -15.40 -6.80 65.56
CA THR A 18 -15.35 -6.46 64.11
C THR A 18 -14.97 -7.67 63.25
N GLU A 19 -15.23 -8.89 63.73
CA GLU A 19 -15.49 -10.03 62.84
C GLU A 19 -16.99 -10.27 62.79
N ASP A 20 -17.73 -9.25 62.40
CA ASP A 20 -19.10 -9.41 61.90
C ASP A 20 -19.26 -8.56 60.65
N GLY A 21 -18.39 -8.82 59.67
CA GLY A 21 -18.64 -8.54 58.25
C GLY A 21 -19.56 -9.60 57.63
N GLY A 22 -20.41 -10.23 58.43
CA GLY A 22 -21.41 -11.22 58.05
C GLY A 22 -22.65 -10.55 57.45
N GLY A 23 -22.45 -9.72 56.42
CA GLY A 23 -23.53 -9.05 55.70
C GLY A 23 -23.03 -8.61 54.34
N GLY A 24 -22.87 -9.55 53.41
CA GLY A 24 -22.40 -9.19 52.07
C GLY A 24 -22.08 -10.32 51.11
N THR A 25 -21.93 -11.58 51.54
CA THR A 25 -21.53 -12.64 50.58
C THR A 25 -22.55 -12.91 49.47
N THR A 26 -23.84 -12.65 49.72
CA THR A 26 -24.90 -12.72 48.71
C THR A 26 -24.96 -11.47 47.83
N ASP A 27 -24.81 -10.27 48.41
CA ASP A 27 -24.80 -9.00 47.68
C ASP A 27 -23.56 -8.85 46.81
N ASP A 28 -22.39 -9.30 47.27
CA ASP A 28 -21.15 -9.34 46.49
C ASP A 28 -21.29 -10.29 45.31
N LYS A 29 -21.91 -11.47 45.49
CA LYS A 29 -22.16 -12.40 44.38
C LYS A 29 -23.16 -11.85 43.37
N ALA A 30 -24.18 -11.13 43.83
CA ALA A 30 -25.13 -10.45 42.93
C ALA A 30 -24.43 -9.33 42.15
N ARG A 31 -23.62 -8.52 42.83
CA ARG A 31 -22.84 -7.44 42.24
C ARG A 31 -21.79 -7.95 41.26
N ILE A 32 -21.10 -9.04 41.56
CA ILE A 32 -20.15 -9.68 40.64
C ILE A 32 -20.86 -10.14 39.37
N LYS A 33 -22.04 -10.78 39.47
CA LYS A 33 -22.81 -11.19 38.28
C LYS A 33 -23.30 -10.00 37.45
N GLU A 34 -23.69 -8.91 38.11
CA GLU A 34 -24.06 -7.67 37.44
C GLU A 34 -22.86 -7.05 36.71
N LEU A 35 -21.72 -6.93 37.38
CA LEU A 35 -20.46 -6.44 36.79
C LEU A 35 -19.95 -7.33 35.66
N GLU A 36 -20.16 -8.65 35.72
CA GLU A 36 -19.83 -9.57 34.64
C GLU A 36 -20.74 -9.38 33.42
N LYS A 37 -22.03 -9.10 33.62
CA LYS A 37 -22.97 -8.78 32.55
C LYS A 37 -22.61 -7.45 31.92
N GLU A 38 -22.40 -6.41 32.73
CA GLU A 38 -21.99 -5.08 32.28
C GLU A 38 -20.66 -5.16 31.51
N ASN A 39 -19.67 -5.93 31.98
CA ASN A 39 -18.43 -6.15 31.23
C ASN A 39 -18.64 -6.85 29.89
N LYS A 40 -19.58 -7.78 29.79
CA LYS A 40 -19.92 -8.43 28.51
C LYS A 40 -20.59 -7.43 27.56
N GLU A 41 -21.52 -6.64 28.07
CA GLU A 41 -22.21 -5.60 27.30
C GLU A 41 -21.23 -4.52 26.83
N LEU A 42 -20.35 -4.02 27.70
CA LEU A 42 -19.32 -3.05 27.36
C LEU A 42 -18.35 -3.60 26.30
N LYS A 43 -17.95 -4.87 26.40
CA LYS A 43 -17.13 -5.51 25.36
C LYS A 43 -17.86 -5.57 24.02
N GLN A 44 -19.14 -5.90 24.01
CA GLN A 44 -19.95 -5.89 22.79
C GLN A 44 -20.05 -4.46 22.22
N GLN A 45 -20.28 -3.46 23.06
CA GLN A 45 -20.33 -2.06 22.63
C GLN A 45 -19.00 -1.61 22.02
N VAL A 46 -17.87 -1.92 22.66
CA VAL A 46 -16.54 -1.61 22.12
C VAL A 46 -16.34 -2.25 20.75
N LEU A 47 -16.72 -3.51 20.56
CA LEU A 47 -16.62 -4.18 19.26
C LEU A 47 -17.53 -3.53 18.20
N THR A 48 -18.75 -3.15 18.58
CA THR A 48 -19.66 -2.46 17.65
C THR A 48 -19.15 -1.09 17.25
N LEU A 49 -18.63 -0.31 18.21
CA LEU A 49 -18.07 1.02 17.96
C LEU A 49 -16.81 0.92 17.12
N GLN A 50 -15.94 -0.06 17.37
CA GLN A 50 -14.75 -0.28 16.55
C GLN A 50 -15.13 -0.56 15.09
N LYS A 51 -16.13 -1.43 14.87
CA LYS A 51 -16.63 -1.69 13.51
C LYS A 51 -17.23 -0.45 12.85
N GLN A 52 -17.97 0.37 13.59
CA GLN A 52 -18.54 1.60 13.07
C GLN A 52 -17.48 2.64 12.70
N VAL A 53 -16.40 2.74 13.49
CA VAL A 53 -15.27 3.61 13.18
C VAL A 53 -14.60 3.16 11.88
N GLU A 54 -14.30 1.86 11.75
CA GLU A 54 -13.72 1.30 10.52
C GLU A 54 -14.62 1.54 9.29
N GLU A 55 -15.94 1.39 9.45
CA GLU A 55 -16.92 1.65 8.39
C GLU A 55 -16.96 3.13 8.00
N MET A 56 -17.03 4.05 8.96
CA MET A 56 -17.02 5.49 8.68
C MET A 56 -15.69 5.95 8.08
N GLU A 57 -14.56 5.40 8.52
CA GLU A 57 -13.25 5.70 7.94
C GLU A 57 -13.16 5.21 6.48
N ALA A 58 -13.65 4.00 6.21
CA ALA A 58 -13.72 3.47 4.85
C ALA A 58 -14.66 4.30 3.96
N GLU A 59 -15.82 4.73 4.48
CA GLU A 59 -16.76 5.59 3.76
C GLU A 59 -16.17 6.98 3.48
N GLN A 60 -15.50 7.59 4.47
CA GLN A 60 -14.80 8.87 4.27
C GLN A 60 -13.70 8.74 3.22
N LYS A 61 -12.93 7.65 3.24
CA LYS A 61 -11.91 7.39 2.21
C LYS A 61 -12.53 7.19 0.84
N ALA A 62 -13.61 6.42 0.73
CA ALA A 62 -14.32 6.20 -0.53
C ALA A 62 -14.89 7.52 -1.09
N ALA A 63 -15.48 8.36 -0.23
CA ALA A 63 -15.99 9.68 -0.61
C ALA A 63 -14.87 10.63 -1.08
N ALA A 64 -13.72 10.65 -0.38
CA ALA A 64 -12.55 11.43 -0.77
C ALA A 64 -11.98 10.98 -2.13
N ASN A 65 -11.88 9.67 -2.34
CA ASN A 65 -11.42 9.08 -3.60
C ASN A 65 -12.37 9.42 -4.74
N HIS A 66 -13.68 9.31 -4.51
CA HIS A 66 -14.70 9.68 -5.49
C HIS A 66 -14.62 11.17 -5.85
N ALA A 67 -14.46 12.06 -4.86
CA ALA A 67 -14.30 13.49 -5.10
C ALA A 67 -13.01 13.81 -5.88
N ARG A 68 -11.91 13.09 -5.61
CA ARG A 68 -10.65 13.22 -6.34
C ARG A 68 -10.81 12.76 -7.79
N ALA A 69 -11.46 11.62 -8.01
CA ALA A 69 -11.79 11.10 -9.35
C ALA A 69 -12.66 12.08 -10.15
N GLN A 70 -13.70 12.66 -9.55
CA GLN A 70 -14.52 13.69 -10.18
C GLN A 70 -13.69 14.90 -10.63
N LYS A 71 -12.76 15.37 -9.80
CA LYS A 71 -11.87 16.49 -10.15
C LYS A 71 -10.97 16.16 -11.34
N LEU A 72 -10.40 14.96 -11.38
CA LEU A 72 -9.58 14.51 -12.50
C LEU A 72 -10.40 14.46 -13.80
N LEU A 73 -11.57 13.86 -13.77
CA LEU A 73 -12.46 13.80 -14.93
C LEU A 73 -12.83 15.20 -15.44
N SER A 74 -13.23 16.11 -14.54
CA SER A 74 -13.52 17.49 -14.92
C SER A 74 -12.30 18.23 -15.50
N LYS A 75 -11.07 17.90 -15.06
CA LYS A 75 -9.84 18.46 -15.63
C LYS A 75 -9.61 17.94 -17.05
N VAL A 76 -9.75 16.63 -17.23
CA VAL A 76 -9.60 15.93 -18.52
C VAL A 76 -10.63 16.43 -19.55
N GLU A 77 -11.89 16.61 -19.14
CA GLU A 77 -12.97 17.20 -19.95
C GLU A 77 -12.65 18.62 -20.41
N LYS A 78 -12.12 19.47 -19.52
CA LYS A 78 -11.70 20.84 -19.87
C LYS A 78 -10.60 20.89 -20.91
N HIS A 79 -9.79 19.83 -21.02
CA HIS A 79 -8.73 19.71 -22.01
C HIS A 79 -9.18 18.98 -23.30
N GLY A 80 -10.49 18.79 -23.48
CA GLY A 80 -11.08 18.33 -24.73
C GLY A 80 -11.29 16.83 -24.85
N ILE A 81 -11.10 16.06 -23.77
CA ILE A 81 -11.44 14.64 -23.73
C ILE A 81 -12.87 14.49 -23.25
N THR A 82 -13.76 14.08 -24.15
CA THR A 82 -15.18 13.89 -23.87
C THR A 82 -15.51 12.41 -23.78
N PHE A 83 -16.49 12.08 -22.94
CA PHE A 83 -17.09 10.74 -22.87
C PHE A 83 -18.17 10.59 -23.95
N GLU A 84 -18.38 9.37 -24.43
CA GLU A 84 -19.40 9.06 -25.44
C GLU A 84 -20.82 9.19 -24.86
N SER A 85 -20.99 8.81 -23.59
CA SER A 85 -22.23 8.96 -22.84
C SER A 85 -21.99 9.35 -21.37
N ASP A 86 -23.05 9.81 -20.70
CA ASP A 86 -23.03 10.03 -19.24
C ASP A 86 -22.78 8.72 -18.49
N GLU A 87 -23.22 7.58 -19.03
CA GLU A 87 -22.98 6.26 -18.45
C GLU A 87 -21.48 5.91 -18.48
N ASP A 88 -20.80 6.13 -19.59
CA ASP A 88 -19.34 5.91 -19.71
C ASP A 88 -18.56 6.80 -18.75
N ARG A 89 -18.99 8.05 -18.58
CA ARG A 89 -18.41 8.98 -17.61
C ARG A 89 -18.59 8.46 -16.18
N THR A 90 -19.76 7.94 -15.83
CA THR A 90 -20.00 7.37 -14.49
C THR A 90 -19.25 6.07 -14.25
N ASN A 91 -19.07 5.25 -15.28
CA ASN A 91 -18.28 4.03 -15.22
C ASN A 91 -16.80 4.35 -14.99
N GLU A 92 -16.25 5.33 -15.72
CA GLU A 92 -14.88 5.78 -15.50
C GLU A 92 -14.70 6.42 -14.12
N LEU A 93 -15.68 7.18 -13.65
CA LEU A 93 -15.66 7.75 -12.31
C LEU A 93 -15.58 6.66 -11.23
N THR A 94 -16.40 5.62 -11.36
CA THR A 94 -16.42 4.48 -10.45
C THR A 94 -15.10 3.72 -10.51
N ARG A 95 -14.56 3.50 -11.71
CA ARG A 95 -13.25 2.86 -11.93
C ARG A 95 -12.15 3.62 -11.21
N LEU A 96 -12.08 4.94 -11.41
CA LEU A 96 -11.07 5.81 -10.82
C LEU A 96 -11.20 5.90 -9.30
N ALA A 97 -12.42 6.00 -8.76
CA ALA A 97 -12.66 6.03 -7.32
C ALA A 97 -12.25 4.71 -6.61
N GLY A 98 -12.30 3.59 -7.33
CA GLY A 98 -11.88 2.27 -6.85
C GLY A 98 -10.38 1.98 -6.95
N LEU A 99 -9.57 2.88 -7.52
CA LEU A 99 -8.11 2.70 -7.58
C LEU A 99 -7.47 2.91 -6.21
N SER A 100 -6.30 2.27 -6.00
CA SER A 100 -5.43 2.61 -4.88
C SER A 100 -4.84 4.01 -5.05
N ASP A 101 -4.41 4.63 -3.95
CA ASP A 101 -3.85 6.00 -3.96
C ASP A 101 -2.65 6.14 -4.91
N ASP A 102 -1.79 5.11 -4.98
CA ASP A 102 -0.63 5.05 -5.87
C ASP A 102 -1.04 4.91 -7.34
N ALA A 103 -1.98 4.00 -7.62
CA ALA A 103 -2.48 3.79 -8.97
C ALA A 103 -3.20 5.03 -9.49
N PHE A 104 -4.01 5.67 -8.65
CA PHE A 104 -4.68 6.91 -8.98
C PHE A 104 -3.67 8.03 -9.28
N SER A 105 -2.64 8.19 -8.44
CA SER A 105 -1.60 9.21 -8.65
C SER A 105 -0.84 8.98 -9.96
N ALA A 106 -0.55 7.73 -10.32
CA ALA A 106 0.04 7.40 -11.62
C ALA A 106 -0.89 7.77 -12.80
N THR A 107 -2.21 7.59 -12.65
CA THR A 107 -3.17 8.02 -13.69
C THR A 107 -3.25 9.53 -13.82
N GLU A 108 -3.24 10.29 -12.71
CA GLU A 108 -3.17 11.76 -12.74
C GLU A 108 -1.92 12.23 -13.48
N ASP A 109 -0.76 11.66 -13.17
CA ASP A 109 0.49 11.98 -13.84
C ASP A 109 0.47 11.67 -15.34
N ALA A 110 -0.15 10.55 -15.74
CA ALA A 110 -0.29 10.17 -17.13
C ALA A 110 -1.17 11.18 -17.90
N PHE A 111 -2.32 11.56 -17.33
CA PHE A 111 -3.19 12.58 -17.91
C PHE A 111 -2.47 13.94 -17.98
N ASP A 112 -1.73 14.33 -16.95
CA ASP A 112 -0.97 15.57 -16.94
C ASP A 112 0.13 15.61 -18.01
N ARG A 113 0.82 14.49 -18.23
CA ARG A 113 1.81 14.37 -19.32
C ARG A 113 1.16 14.48 -20.68
N MET A 114 0.01 13.83 -20.87
CA MET A 114 -0.74 13.89 -22.12
C MET A 114 -1.25 15.31 -22.41
N ILE A 115 -1.86 15.98 -21.43
CA ILE A 115 -2.30 17.38 -21.54
C ILE A 115 -1.13 18.31 -21.89
N LYS A 116 0.02 18.14 -21.22
CA LYS A 116 1.24 18.93 -21.52
C LYS A 116 1.74 18.67 -22.94
N ALA A 117 1.77 17.40 -23.37
CA ALA A 117 2.22 17.04 -24.71
C ALA A 117 1.31 17.65 -25.80
N ASP A 118 0.00 17.67 -25.60
CA ASP A 118 -0.94 18.29 -26.54
C ASP A 118 -0.83 19.82 -26.56
N ALA A 119 -0.60 20.45 -25.41
CA ALA A 119 -0.31 21.88 -25.35
C ALA A 119 0.99 22.26 -26.10
N GLU A 120 2.04 21.44 -26.00
CA GLU A 120 3.29 21.64 -26.74
C GLU A 120 3.13 21.39 -28.25
N LYS A 121 2.31 20.41 -28.66
CA LYS A 121 1.95 20.23 -30.08
C LYS A 121 1.16 21.40 -30.64
N ALA A 122 0.23 21.97 -29.86
CA ALA A 122 -0.56 23.13 -30.25
C ALA A 122 0.31 24.39 -30.44
N LYS A 123 1.34 24.59 -29.59
CA LYS A 123 2.33 25.68 -29.75
C LYS A 123 3.27 25.48 -30.94
N ASN A 124 3.55 24.23 -31.32
CA ASN A 124 4.42 23.89 -32.46
C ASN A 124 3.66 23.69 -33.79
N GLY A 125 2.36 24.02 -33.82
CA GLY A 125 1.51 23.97 -35.01
C GLY A 125 1.86 25.05 -36.04
N GLY A 126 2.99 24.91 -36.74
CA GLY A 126 3.41 25.89 -37.74
C GLY A 126 4.74 25.66 -38.45
N LYS A 127 5.34 24.46 -38.42
CA LYS A 127 6.39 24.13 -39.39
C LYS A 127 6.12 22.75 -39.97
N LYS A 128 5.64 22.74 -41.22
CA LYS A 128 6.02 21.69 -42.18
C LYS A 128 7.49 21.38 -41.93
N GLN A 129 7.85 20.09 -41.90
CA GLN A 129 9.24 19.63 -41.85
C GLN A 129 10.04 20.27 -43.00
N ALA A 130 10.52 21.48 -42.78
CA ALA A 130 11.66 22.02 -43.46
C ALA A 130 12.85 21.41 -42.75
N LYS A 131 13.62 20.62 -43.49
CA LYS A 131 14.96 20.21 -43.08
C LYS A 131 15.69 21.45 -42.58
N ALA A 132 15.89 21.52 -41.28
CA ALA A 132 16.79 22.49 -40.68
C ALA A 132 17.96 21.69 -40.14
N ASP A 133 19.10 21.84 -40.83
CA ASP A 133 20.43 21.64 -40.27
C ASP A 133 20.46 22.25 -38.87
N ASP A 134 20.49 21.39 -37.85
CA ASP A 134 20.85 21.80 -36.51
C ASP A 134 22.11 21.02 -36.16
N LYS A 135 23.24 21.73 -36.20
CA LYS A 135 24.53 21.24 -35.72
C LYS A 135 24.43 21.08 -34.21
N ARG A 136 23.85 19.96 -33.78
CA ARG A 136 24.12 19.36 -32.48
C ARG A 136 24.91 18.09 -32.78
N ASP A 137 26.13 18.02 -32.30
CA ASP A 137 27.03 16.88 -32.48
C ASP A 137 26.56 15.60 -31.75
N ASP A 138 25.35 15.59 -31.19
CA ASP A 138 24.75 14.41 -30.60
C ASP A 138 23.78 13.73 -31.57
N PRO A 139 24.12 12.54 -32.11
CA PRO A 139 23.23 11.80 -32.99
C PRO A 139 21.94 11.43 -32.23
N PRO A 140 20.76 11.50 -32.88
CA PRO A 140 19.51 11.11 -32.27
C PRO A 140 19.64 9.67 -31.74
N LEU A 141 19.31 9.48 -30.45
CA LEU A 141 19.31 8.16 -29.81
C LEU A 141 18.54 7.18 -30.70
N ARG A 142 19.27 6.23 -31.28
CA ARG A 142 18.69 5.22 -32.18
C ARG A 142 17.90 4.24 -31.33
N SER A 143 16.68 3.92 -31.77
CA SER A 143 15.82 2.91 -31.11
C SER A 143 16.32 1.49 -31.31
N ASP A 144 17.26 1.29 -32.24
CA ASP A 144 18.09 0.10 -32.29
C ASP A 144 19.26 0.34 -31.31
N ALA A 145 19.48 -0.59 -30.38
CA ALA A 145 20.52 -0.51 -29.34
C ALA A 145 21.96 -0.61 -29.90
N GLY A 146 22.20 -0.15 -31.12
CA GLY A 146 23.40 -0.41 -31.91
C GLY A 146 23.45 -1.83 -32.48
N VAL A 147 22.33 -2.55 -32.47
CA VAL A 147 22.25 -3.96 -32.87
C VAL A 147 21.43 -4.05 -34.15
N ARG A 148 22.11 -4.29 -35.28
CA ARG A 148 21.41 -4.53 -36.54
C ARG A 148 20.79 -5.92 -36.47
N PRO A 149 19.61 -6.16 -37.07
CA PRO A 149 19.01 -7.50 -37.13
C PRO A 149 19.91 -8.60 -37.73
N ARG A 150 20.98 -8.22 -38.44
CA ARG A 150 21.99 -9.13 -38.99
C ARG A 150 23.13 -9.46 -38.02
N ASP A 151 23.32 -8.63 -36.99
CA ASP A 151 24.32 -8.81 -35.95
C ASP A 151 23.81 -9.75 -34.83
N VAL A 152 22.50 -10.00 -34.81
CA VAL A 152 21.88 -11.03 -33.98
C VAL A 152 22.02 -12.38 -34.69
N ASP A 153 22.92 -13.23 -34.20
CA ASP A 153 23.03 -14.63 -34.66
C ASP A 153 21.88 -15.47 -34.07
N ASP A 154 20.71 -15.33 -34.69
CA ASP A 154 19.55 -16.23 -34.54
C ASP A 154 19.77 -17.57 -35.27
N GLY A 155 20.99 -17.82 -35.76
CA GLY A 155 21.38 -19.05 -36.42
C GLY A 155 21.21 -20.28 -35.53
N LYS A 156 21.12 -21.44 -36.20
CA LYS A 156 20.62 -22.77 -35.78
C LYS A 156 21.25 -23.45 -34.54
N LYS A 157 21.84 -22.72 -33.60
CA LYS A 157 22.15 -23.25 -32.28
C LYS A 157 20.88 -23.13 -31.47
N SER A 158 20.20 -24.26 -31.21
CA SER A 158 18.98 -24.25 -30.42
C SER A 158 19.27 -23.63 -29.05
N LEU A 159 18.23 -23.11 -28.40
CA LEU A 159 18.37 -22.58 -27.04
C LEU A 159 19.00 -23.64 -26.11
N GLU A 160 18.71 -24.92 -26.34
CA GLU A 160 19.28 -26.03 -25.56
C GLU A 160 20.79 -26.15 -25.76
N ASP A 161 21.30 -26.00 -26.98
CA ASP A 161 22.75 -26.02 -27.25
C ASP A 161 23.46 -24.82 -26.61
N LYS A 162 22.83 -23.63 -26.67
CA LYS A 162 23.34 -22.41 -26.03
C LYS A 162 23.40 -22.59 -24.51
N LEU A 163 22.35 -23.14 -23.91
CA LEU A 163 22.30 -23.42 -22.47
C LEU A 163 23.29 -24.50 -22.06
N LYS A 164 23.39 -25.60 -22.80
CA LYS A 164 24.33 -26.69 -22.50
C LYS A 164 25.77 -26.22 -22.55
N ASN A 165 26.14 -25.42 -23.54
CA ASN A 165 27.47 -24.84 -23.63
C ASN A 165 27.73 -23.82 -22.50
N GLY A 166 26.75 -23.00 -22.15
CA GLY A 166 26.86 -22.06 -21.02
C GLY A 166 27.02 -22.75 -19.67
N PHE A 167 26.21 -23.78 -19.39
CA PHE A 167 26.32 -24.56 -18.15
C PHE A 167 27.65 -25.33 -18.08
N MET A 168 28.09 -25.94 -19.18
CA MET A 168 29.40 -26.61 -19.22
C MET A 168 30.56 -25.64 -19.08
N ALA A 169 30.48 -24.43 -19.68
CA ALA A 169 31.50 -23.40 -19.51
C ALA A 169 31.58 -22.91 -18.06
N ALA A 170 30.45 -22.67 -17.40
CA ALA A 170 30.41 -22.29 -15.98
C ALA A 170 30.91 -23.43 -15.07
N TYR A 171 30.58 -24.68 -15.42
CA TYR A 171 31.10 -25.86 -14.73
C TYR A 171 32.63 -25.97 -14.90
N HIS A 172 33.15 -25.82 -16.11
CA HIS A 172 34.59 -25.80 -16.38
C HIS A 172 35.29 -24.61 -15.71
N GLN A 173 34.67 -23.44 -15.59
CA GLN A 173 35.23 -22.35 -14.81
C GLN A 173 35.28 -22.71 -13.33
N ARG A 174 34.21 -23.29 -12.77
CA ARG A 174 34.18 -23.67 -11.35
C ARG A 174 35.16 -24.82 -11.05
N VAL A 175 35.27 -25.80 -11.92
CA VAL A 175 36.19 -26.94 -11.77
C VAL A 175 37.64 -26.54 -12.13
N GLY A 176 37.84 -25.73 -13.17
CA GLY A 176 39.15 -25.20 -13.56
C GLY A 176 39.73 -24.24 -12.52
N LEU A 177 38.90 -23.47 -11.81
CA LEU A 177 39.30 -22.69 -10.63
C LEU A 177 39.74 -23.59 -9.46
N THR A 178 39.28 -24.84 -9.38
CA THR A 178 39.74 -25.81 -8.37
C THR A 178 41.02 -26.54 -8.77
N THR A 179 41.40 -26.55 -10.05
CA THR A 179 42.61 -27.22 -10.56
C THR A 179 43.70 -26.25 -11.03
N GLY A 180 43.45 -24.94 -11.04
CA GLY A 180 44.49 -23.90 -11.14
C GLY A 180 45.08 -23.63 -12.53
N GLU A 181 44.40 -23.99 -13.64
CA GLU A 181 44.84 -23.58 -14.98
C GLU A 181 43.94 -22.51 -15.61
N PRO A 182 44.52 -21.44 -16.20
CA PRO A 182 43.75 -20.33 -16.75
C PRO A 182 43.12 -20.69 -18.10
N VAL A 183 41.80 -20.62 -18.18
CA VAL A 183 41.05 -20.78 -19.43
C VAL A 183 41.24 -19.53 -20.29
N GLN A 184 41.98 -19.65 -21.40
CA GLN A 184 42.04 -18.61 -22.42
C GLN A 184 40.70 -18.51 -23.13
N THR A 185 40.04 -17.36 -22.99
CA THR A 185 38.86 -17.00 -23.76
C THR A 185 39.31 -16.28 -25.03
N ASN A 186 39.05 -16.86 -26.20
CA ASN A 186 39.02 -16.12 -27.48
C ASN A 186 37.63 -15.52 -27.68
#